data_AF-A0A2V5VM89-F1
#
_entry.id   AF-A0A2V5VM89-F1
#
_cell.length_a   1.000
_cell.length_b   1.000
_cell.length_c   1.000
_cell.angle_alpha   90.00
_cell.angle_beta   90.00
_cell.angle_gamma   90.00
#
_symmetry.space_group_name_H-M   'P 1'
#
loop_
_entity.id
_entity.type
_entity.pdbx_description
1 polymer ?
#
loop_
_entity_poly.entity_id
_entity_poly.type
_entity_poly.pdbx_seq_one_letter_code
_entity_poly.pdbx_strand_id
1 'polypeptide(L)'
;MRTSSTELTLSALQGSSLLGFLASLGAFRTLAMLPEAGDVRMRWIAGGGSYCPVLRLPSPADHEVVVEKLHAALRGLAGHYVITLEKDLKIPRGVFRKLAAKAADDFLTHTDPSAASMVAAFGCDAVGNEDGTIEDTAFRTMSGADRNSSPTMRWAAEVDRRYALRWDEPSKDPVRTVRGANLLAIAALPFYPVVPTSSTTVATTGFAGRGSRDTFVTWPIWTGWLALDAARSLFGLKELQGRSETSIKFLEMLGVAATYRSQRITLGKYRNFTPAAAM
;
A
#
# COMPACT_ATOMS: atom_id res chain seq x y z
N MET A 1 -4.77 28.97 -23.18
CA MET A 1 -5.76 28.83 -22.08
C MET A 1 -5.12 28.03 -20.96
N ARG A 2 -5.01 28.59 -19.75
CA ARG A 2 -4.62 27.80 -18.57
C ARG A 2 -5.79 26.88 -18.24
N THR A 3 -5.64 25.58 -18.42
CA THR A 3 -6.57 24.59 -17.88
C THR A 3 -6.59 24.77 -16.36
N SER A 4 -7.75 25.12 -15.80
CA SER A 4 -7.93 25.27 -14.36
C SER A 4 -7.83 23.89 -13.71
N SER A 5 -6.84 23.70 -12.84
CA SER A 5 -6.65 22.46 -12.07
C SER A 5 -7.14 22.64 -10.63
N THR A 6 -7.58 21.55 -10.00
CA THR A 6 -7.96 21.54 -8.58
C THR A 6 -6.83 20.96 -7.76
N GLU A 7 -6.44 21.61 -6.67
CA GLU A 7 -5.55 21.04 -5.67
C GLU A 7 -6.36 20.65 -4.42
N LEU A 8 -6.43 19.35 -4.14
CA LEU A 8 -7.17 18.78 -3.03
C LEU A 8 -6.19 18.33 -1.94
N THR A 9 -6.27 18.92 -0.75
CA THR A 9 -5.46 18.53 0.41
C THR A 9 -6.24 17.54 1.28
N LEU A 10 -5.72 16.32 1.49
CA LEU A 10 -6.36 15.33 2.37
C LEU A 10 -5.79 15.43 3.78
N SER A 11 -6.13 16.50 4.50
CA SER A 11 -5.54 16.86 5.80
C SER A 11 -5.70 15.81 6.91
N ALA A 12 -6.69 14.92 6.80
CA ALA A 12 -6.90 13.83 7.75
C ALA A 12 -5.90 12.65 7.57
N LEU A 13 -5.20 12.57 6.43
CA LEU A 13 -4.25 11.49 6.15
C LEU A 13 -2.83 11.97 6.46
N GLN A 14 -2.21 11.34 7.46
CA GLN A 14 -0.86 11.68 7.92
C GLN A 14 0.19 10.79 7.27
N GLY A 15 1.17 11.40 6.60
CA GLY A 15 2.25 10.70 5.90
C GLY A 15 3.24 9.97 6.81
N SER A 16 3.31 10.34 8.10
CA SER A 16 4.11 9.64 9.11
C SER A 16 3.45 8.35 9.61
N SER A 17 2.17 8.10 9.32
CA SER A 17 1.49 6.84 9.63
C SER A 17 1.46 5.95 8.40
N LEU A 18 1.81 4.67 8.53
CA LEU A 18 1.77 3.72 7.41
C LEU A 18 0.36 3.64 6.81
N LEU A 19 -0.70 3.55 7.63
CA LEU A 19 -2.07 3.53 7.14
C LEU A 19 -2.44 4.85 6.45
N GLY A 20 -2.06 5.99 7.01
CA GLY A 20 -2.31 7.31 6.40
C GLY A 20 -1.62 7.45 5.05
N PHE A 21 -0.36 7.01 4.98
CA PHE A 21 0.42 6.99 3.76
C PHE A 21 -0.19 6.09 2.68
N LEU A 22 -0.50 4.83 3.02
CA LEU A 22 -1.13 3.89 2.09
C LEU A 22 -2.51 4.37 1.64
N ALA A 23 -3.33 4.92 2.55
CA ALA A 23 -4.63 5.48 2.18
C ALA A 23 -4.50 6.65 1.19
N SER A 24 -3.44 7.46 1.34
CA SER A 24 -3.14 8.58 0.44
C SER A 24 -2.76 8.07 -0.97
N LEU A 25 -1.87 7.07 -1.04
CA LEU A 25 -1.53 6.41 -2.30
C LEU A 25 -2.73 5.73 -2.95
N GLY A 26 -3.61 5.17 -2.13
CA GLY A 26 -4.85 4.54 -2.57
C GLY A 26 -5.76 5.53 -3.26
N ALA A 27 -6.01 6.68 -2.62
CA ALA A 27 -6.80 7.75 -3.21
C ALA A 27 -6.16 8.25 -4.51
N PHE A 28 -4.84 8.47 -4.50
CA PHE A 28 -4.09 8.88 -5.68
C PHE A 28 -4.25 7.90 -6.84
N ARG A 29 -3.96 6.61 -6.63
CA ARG A 29 -4.07 5.59 -7.67
C ARG A 29 -5.50 5.43 -8.15
N THR A 30 -6.47 5.37 -7.23
CA THR A 30 -7.88 5.20 -7.62
C THR A 30 -8.34 6.33 -8.54
N LEU A 31 -8.00 7.59 -8.22
CA LEU A 31 -8.35 8.73 -9.07
C LEU A 31 -7.56 8.76 -10.37
N ALA A 32 -6.27 8.40 -10.36
CA ALA A 32 -5.43 8.36 -11.56
C ALA A 32 -5.81 7.23 -12.54
N MET A 33 -6.55 6.23 -12.09
CA MET A 33 -6.97 5.08 -12.91
C MET A 33 -8.41 5.22 -13.45
N LEU A 34 -9.13 6.31 -13.15
CA LEU A 34 -10.46 6.53 -13.74
C LEU A 34 -10.34 6.76 -15.25
N PRO A 35 -11.29 6.31 -16.07
CA PRO A 35 -11.24 6.52 -17.53
C PRO A 35 -11.20 8.00 -17.93
N GLU A 36 -11.87 8.86 -17.18
CA GLU A 36 -11.85 10.31 -17.36
C GLU A 36 -10.67 11.00 -16.65
N ALA A 37 -9.80 10.24 -15.99
CA ALA A 37 -8.61 10.78 -15.35
C ALA A 37 -7.64 11.27 -16.42
N GLY A 38 -7.35 12.57 -16.40
CA GLY A 38 -6.18 13.10 -17.07
C GLY A 38 -4.92 12.95 -16.21
N ASP A 39 -4.04 13.94 -16.27
CA ASP A 39 -2.76 13.97 -15.54
C ASP A 39 -2.95 14.26 -14.04
N VAL A 40 -3.46 13.26 -13.30
CA VAL A 40 -3.55 13.30 -11.84
C VAL A 40 -2.14 13.20 -11.27
N ARG A 41 -1.77 14.15 -10.41
CA ARG A 41 -0.47 14.18 -9.73
C ARG A 41 -0.61 14.30 -8.24
N MET A 42 0.41 13.87 -7.52
CA MET A 42 0.44 13.94 -6.06
C MET A 42 1.76 14.55 -5.57
N ARG A 43 1.68 15.29 -4.47
CA ARG A 43 2.83 15.72 -3.65
C ARG A 43 2.48 15.65 -2.17
N TRP A 44 3.48 15.82 -1.31
CA TRP A 44 3.29 16.01 0.11
C TRP A 44 3.66 17.44 0.52
N ILE A 45 2.88 18.02 1.43
CA ILE A 45 3.16 19.31 2.05
C ILE A 45 3.25 19.15 3.56
N ALA A 46 4.07 19.97 4.23
CA ALA A 46 4.08 19.99 5.69
C ALA A 46 2.71 20.42 6.23
N GLY A 47 2.16 19.67 7.20
CA GLY A 47 0.83 19.92 7.75
C GLY A 47 0.44 18.88 8.80
N GLY A 48 -0.43 19.26 9.74
CA GLY A 48 -0.97 18.34 10.75
C GLY A 48 0.06 17.68 11.68
N GLY A 49 1.24 18.29 11.85
CA GLY A 49 2.35 17.73 12.65
C GLY A 49 3.22 16.72 11.89
N SER A 50 2.94 16.45 10.62
CA SER A 50 3.81 15.66 9.74
C SER A 50 3.75 16.20 8.30
N TYR A 51 3.26 15.38 7.37
CA TYR A 51 3.00 15.73 5.99
C TYR A 51 1.60 15.29 5.59
N CYS A 52 0.90 16.15 4.86
CA CYS A 52 -0.40 15.86 4.27
C CYS A 52 -0.25 15.68 2.76
N PRO A 53 -0.98 14.73 2.15
CA PRO A 53 -0.99 14.58 0.71
C PRO A 53 -1.81 15.69 0.05
N VAL A 54 -1.35 16.13 -1.12
CA VAL A 54 -2.08 17.02 -2.01
C VAL A 54 -2.19 16.35 -3.37
N LEU A 55 -3.42 16.26 -3.88
CA LEU A 55 -3.73 15.74 -5.20
C LEU A 55 -4.03 16.89 -6.14
N ARG A 56 -3.38 16.92 -7.31
CA ARG A 56 -3.71 17.81 -8.40
C ARG A 56 -4.56 17.05 -9.40
N LEU A 57 -5.78 17.52 -9.59
CA LEU A 57 -6.71 17.01 -10.58
C LEU A 57 -6.69 17.94 -11.81
N PRO A 58 -6.69 17.39 -13.05
CA PRO A 58 -6.57 18.17 -14.28
C PRO A 58 -7.81 19.03 -14.58
N SER A 59 -8.95 18.72 -13.94
CA SER A 59 -10.21 19.44 -14.08
C SER A 59 -10.70 19.96 -12.73
N PRO A 60 -11.51 21.05 -12.72
CA PRO A 60 -12.27 21.46 -11.54
C PRO A 60 -13.10 20.30 -10.99
N ALA A 61 -12.94 19.99 -9.71
CA ALA A 61 -13.69 18.93 -9.05
C ALA A 61 -14.03 19.34 -7.62
N ASP A 62 -15.30 19.23 -7.26
CA ASP A 62 -15.75 19.43 -5.88
C ASP A 62 -15.32 18.23 -5.01
N HIS A 63 -15.09 18.48 -3.72
CA HIS A 63 -14.73 17.47 -2.74
C HIS A 63 -15.76 16.34 -2.69
N GLU A 64 -17.06 16.66 -2.72
CA GLU A 64 -18.13 15.65 -2.71
C GLU A 64 -18.04 14.74 -3.93
N VAL A 65 -17.87 15.32 -5.13
CA VAL A 65 -17.71 14.58 -6.38
C VAL A 65 -16.49 13.66 -6.33
N VAL A 66 -15.37 14.13 -5.75
CA VAL A 66 -14.15 13.30 -5.60
C VAL A 66 -14.42 12.11 -4.66
N VAL A 67 -15.12 12.33 -3.54
CA VAL A 67 -15.48 11.27 -2.59
C VAL A 67 -16.42 10.26 -3.25
N GLU A 68 -17.41 10.70 -4.02
CA GLU A 68 -18.31 9.82 -4.77
C GLU A 68 -17.56 8.94 -5.76
N LYS A 69 -16.63 9.54 -6.53
CA LYS A 69 -15.78 8.80 -7.47
C LYS A 69 -14.91 7.75 -6.78
N LEU A 70 -14.26 8.14 -5.67
CA LEU A 70 -13.49 7.20 -4.85
C LEU A 70 -14.38 6.07 -4.31
N HIS A 71 -15.57 6.39 -3.81
CA HIS A 71 -16.51 5.40 -3.29
C HIS A 71 -16.96 4.42 -4.37
N ALA A 72 -17.36 4.92 -5.54
CA ALA A 72 -17.81 4.12 -6.67
C ALA A 72 -16.70 3.17 -7.15
N ALA A 73 -15.48 3.68 -7.34
CA ALA A 73 -14.34 2.87 -7.78
C ALA A 73 -13.96 1.79 -6.74
N LEU A 74 -13.91 2.14 -5.45
CA LEU A 74 -13.63 1.18 -4.37
C LEU A 74 -14.73 0.13 -4.21
N ARG A 75 -15.99 0.50 -4.47
CA ARG A 75 -17.11 -0.46 -4.46
C ARG A 75 -16.99 -1.46 -5.62
N GLY A 76 -16.54 -1.02 -6.79
CA GLY A 76 -16.26 -1.90 -7.92
C GLY A 76 -15.20 -2.96 -7.60
N LEU A 77 -14.22 -2.62 -6.77
CA LEU A 77 -13.16 -3.55 -6.35
C LEU A 77 -13.71 -4.75 -5.54
N ALA A 78 -14.80 -4.58 -4.78
CA ALA A 78 -15.35 -5.64 -3.93
C ALA A 78 -15.85 -6.87 -4.70
N GLY A 79 -16.30 -6.69 -5.95
CA GLY A 79 -16.74 -7.78 -6.84
C GLY A 79 -15.67 -8.24 -7.82
N HIS A 80 -14.47 -7.68 -7.75
CA HIS A 80 -13.43 -7.92 -8.73
C HIS A 80 -12.85 -9.33 -8.59
N TYR A 81 -12.65 -10.05 -9.69
CA TYR A 81 -12.22 -11.45 -9.66
C TYR A 81 -10.86 -11.65 -8.95
N VAL A 82 -9.98 -10.65 -9.01
CA VAL A 82 -8.70 -10.65 -8.29
C VAL A 82 -8.90 -10.65 -6.76
N ILE A 83 -9.95 -9.97 -6.28
CA ILE A 83 -10.26 -9.82 -4.86
C ILE A 83 -11.07 -11.00 -4.34
N THR A 84 -11.97 -11.54 -5.15
CA THR A 84 -12.89 -12.61 -4.76
C THR A 84 -12.35 -14.02 -4.98
N LEU A 85 -11.15 -14.17 -5.54
CA LEU A 85 -10.61 -15.49 -5.93
C LEU A 85 -10.53 -16.45 -4.74
N GLU A 86 -9.94 -16.02 -3.64
CA GLU A 86 -9.73 -16.84 -2.44
C GLU A 86 -9.98 -16.02 -1.18
N LYS A 87 -10.29 -16.72 -0.09
CA LYS A 87 -10.57 -16.08 1.21
C LYS A 87 -9.34 -15.47 1.89
N ASP A 88 -8.14 -15.95 1.53
CA ASP A 88 -6.86 -15.49 2.07
C ASP A 88 -5.73 -15.74 1.06
N LEU A 89 -4.53 -15.28 1.38
CA LEU A 89 -3.36 -15.36 0.50
C LEU A 89 -2.64 -16.73 0.53
N LYS A 90 -3.18 -17.77 1.19
CA LYS A 90 -2.67 -19.15 1.06
C LYS A 90 -3.21 -19.79 -0.22
N ILE A 91 -2.76 -19.27 -1.35
CA ILE A 91 -3.24 -19.69 -2.67
C ILE A 91 -2.28 -20.74 -3.24
N PRO A 92 -2.78 -21.91 -3.69
CA PRO A 92 -1.96 -22.88 -4.39
C PRO A 92 -1.33 -22.27 -5.66
N ARG A 93 -0.05 -22.57 -5.92
CA ARG A 93 0.69 -21.96 -7.06
C ARG A 93 -0.01 -22.11 -8.40
N GLY A 94 -0.57 -23.29 -8.67
CA GLY A 94 -1.28 -23.56 -9.94
C GLY A 94 -2.54 -22.71 -10.12
N VAL A 95 -3.23 -22.37 -9.02
CA VAL A 95 -4.41 -21.49 -9.04
C VAL A 95 -3.96 -20.05 -9.27
N PHE A 96 -2.95 -19.59 -8.53
CA PHE A 96 -2.40 -18.24 -8.69
C PHE A 96 -1.82 -18.01 -10.08
N ARG A 97 -1.16 -19.01 -10.67
CA ARG A 97 -0.63 -18.93 -12.04
C ARG A 97 -1.74 -18.66 -13.07
N LYS A 98 -2.88 -19.34 -12.94
CA LYS A 98 -4.05 -19.11 -13.82
C LYS A 98 -4.60 -17.70 -13.64
N LEU A 99 -4.69 -17.22 -12.40
CA LEU A 99 -5.08 -15.84 -12.10
C LEU A 99 -4.12 -14.84 -12.74
N ALA A 100 -2.81 -15.02 -12.56
CA ALA A 100 -1.79 -14.14 -13.10
C ALA A 100 -1.77 -14.13 -14.63
N ALA A 101 -1.94 -15.29 -15.27
CA ALA A 101 -2.05 -15.39 -16.73
C ALA A 101 -3.28 -14.64 -17.26
N LYS A 102 -4.45 -14.81 -16.62
CA LYS A 102 -5.65 -14.05 -16.98
C LYS A 102 -5.45 -12.54 -16.79
N ALA A 103 -4.89 -12.13 -15.65
CA ALA A 103 -4.67 -10.71 -15.37
C ALA A 103 -3.66 -10.07 -16.34
N ALA A 104 -2.66 -10.84 -16.79
CA ALA A 104 -1.74 -10.40 -17.83
C ALA A 104 -2.44 -10.25 -19.20
N ASP A 105 -3.32 -11.19 -19.56
CA ASP A 105 -4.12 -11.10 -20.80
C ASP A 105 -5.07 -9.89 -20.77
N ASP A 106 -5.78 -9.67 -19.65
CA ASP A 106 -6.65 -8.52 -19.47
C ASP A 106 -5.88 -7.18 -19.57
N PHE A 107 -4.62 -7.16 -19.12
CA PHE A 107 -3.73 -6.00 -19.25
C PHE A 107 -3.31 -5.77 -20.71
N LEU A 108 -2.85 -6.83 -21.40
CA LEU A 108 -2.38 -6.74 -22.79
C LEU A 108 -3.50 -6.42 -23.78
N THR A 109 -4.72 -6.85 -23.48
CA THR A 109 -5.93 -6.56 -24.28
C THR A 109 -6.60 -5.25 -23.89
N HIS A 110 -6.08 -4.54 -22.88
CA HIS A 110 -6.69 -3.34 -22.29
C HIS A 110 -8.12 -3.53 -21.76
N THR A 111 -8.54 -4.76 -21.49
CA THR A 111 -9.85 -5.08 -20.90
C THR A 111 -9.90 -4.68 -19.44
N ASP A 112 -8.84 -4.96 -18.68
CA ASP A 112 -8.62 -4.46 -17.33
C ASP A 112 -7.12 -4.19 -17.11
N PRO A 113 -6.66 -2.95 -17.30
CA PRO A 113 -5.25 -2.59 -17.12
C PRO A 113 -4.80 -2.62 -15.66
N SER A 114 -5.72 -2.83 -14.70
CA SER A 114 -5.44 -2.73 -13.28
C SER A 114 -5.22 -4.09 -12.59
N ALA A 115 -5.77 -5.17 -13.16
CA ALA A 115 -5.71 -6.52 -12.60
C ALA A 115 -4.27 -7.00 -12.38
N ALA A 116 -3.42 -6.91 -13.41
CA ALA A 116 -2.05 -7.42 -13.37
C ALA A 116 -1.25 -6.84 -12.19
N SER A 117 -1.32 -5.52 -11.98
CA SER A 117 -0.62 -4.87 -10.87
C SER A 117 -1.19 -5.25 -9.50
N MET A 118 -2.50 -5.52 -9.41
CA MET A 118 -3.12 -5.99 -8.17
C MET A 118 -2.71 -7.43 -7.84
N VAL A 119 -2.70 -8.32 -8.83
CA VAL A 119 -2.22 -9.71 -8.65
C VAL A 119 -0.76 -9.72 -8.21
N ALA A 120 0.11 -8.94 -8.88
CA ALA A 120 1.51 -8.83 -8.51
C ALA A 120 1.72 -8.32 -7.07
N ALA A 121 0.79 -7.54 -6.52
CA ALA A 121 0.88 -7.05 -5.15
C ALA A 121 0.51 -8.09 -4.07
N PHE A 122 -0.12 -9.19 -4.44
CA PHE A 122 -0.55 -10.24 -3.51
C PHE A 122 0.52 -11.29 -3.24
N GLY A 123 1.34 -11.59 -4.24
CA GLY A 123 2.37 -12.62 -4.14
C GLY A 123 3.00 -12.97 -5.48
N CYS A 124 3.81 -14.02 -5.47
CA CYS A 124 4.50 -14.53 -6.63
C CYS A 124 4.44 -16.07 -6.65
N ASP A 125 4.14 -16.67 -7.81
CA ASP A 125 4.14 -18.13 -7.98
C ASP A 125 5.47 -18.70 -8.50
N ALA A 126 6.43 -17.86 -8.87
CA ALA A 126 7.75 -18.29 -9.35
C ALA A 126 8.52 -19.02 -8.24
N VAL A 127 8.47 -18.48 -7.02
CA VAL A 127 8.97 -19.10 -5.79
C VAL A 127 7.78 -19.40 -4.90
N GLY A 128 7.70 -20.59 -4.35
CA GLY A 128 6.61 -21.00 -3.47
C GLY A 128 7.10 -21.48 -2.13
N ASN A 129 6.17 -21.53 -1.19
CA ASN A 129 6.37 -22.13 0.12
C ASN A 129 6.51 -23.65 0.01
N GLU A 130 7.04 -24.28 1.05
CA GLU A 130 7.15 -25.74 1.17
C GLU A 130 5.81 -26.47 1.06
N ASP A 131 4.71 -25.80 1.45
CA ASP A 131 3.33 -26.34 1.36
C ASP A 131 2.71 -26.24 -0.06
N GLY A 132 3.47 -25.78 -1.06
CA GLY A 132 3.01 -25.64 -2.43
C GLY A 132 2.15 -24.41 -2.70
N THR A 133 2.03 -23.48 -1.74
CA THR A 133 1.39 -22.17 -1.92
C THR A 133 2.38 -21.14 -2.49
N ILE A 134 1.86 -20.01 -2.96
CA ILE A 134 2.68 -18.87 -3.37
C ILE A 134 3.45 -18.26 -2.20
N GLU A 135 4.57 -17.60 -2.49
CA GLU A 135 5.14 -16.63 -1.55
C GLU A 135 4.31 -15.35 -1.59
N ASP A 136 3.76 -14.96 -0.45
CA ASP A 136 2.83 -13.83 -0.34
C ASP A 136 3.52 -12.49 -0.03
N THR A 137 2.76 -11.41 -0.20
CA THR A 137 3.22 -10.06 0.09
C THR A 137 3.60 -9.87 1.56
N ALA A 138 4.66 -9.09 1.78
CA ALA A 138 5.10 -8.73 3.12
C ALA A 138 4.04 -7.94 3.92
N PHE A 139 3.03 -7.37 3.25
CA PHE A 139 1.86 -6.72 3.86
C PHE A 139 0.84 -7.69 4.47
N ARG A 140 0.97 -9.01 4.30
CA ARG A 140 0.08 -9.97 4.93
C ARG A 140 0.23 -9.93 6.45
N THR A 141 -0.81 -9.47 7.14
CA THR A 141 -0.82 -9.25 8.59
C THR A 141 -1.47 -10.37 9.43
N MET A 142 -1.99 -11.43 8.80
CA MET A 142 -2.67 -12.54 9.50
C MET A 142 -2.25 -13.91 8.97
N SER A 143 -1.94 -14.84 9.88
CA SER A 143 -1.83 -16.27 9.57
C SER A 143 -3.15 -16.99 9.92
N GLY A 144 -4.18 -16.76 9.11
CA GLY A 144 -5.50 -17.41 9.24
C GLY A 144 -6.66 -16.41 9.22
N ALA A 145 -7.82 -16.86 8.71
CA ALA A 145 -9.03 -16.06 8.60
C ALA A 145 -9.83 -16.08 9.92
N ASP A 146 -9.48 -15.21 10.87
CA ASP A 146 -10.35 -14.98 12.03
C ASP A 146 -11.52 -14.06 11.62
N ARG A 147 -12.69 -14.66 11.36
CA ARG A 147 -13.93 -13.94 11.01
C ARG A 147 -14.49 -13.07 12.17
N ASN A 148 -13.98 -13.24 13.39
CA ASN A 148 -14.53 -12.64 14.61
C ASN A 148 -13.85 -11.35 15.11
N SER A 149 -12.73 -10.93 14.52
CA SER A 149 -12.16 -9.60 14.83
C SER A 149 -12.60 -8.59 13.78
N SER A 150 -13.05 -7.40 14.20
CA SER A 150 -13.46 -6.31 13.30
C SER A 150 -12.47 -6.13 12.13
N PRO A 151 -12.93 -5.82 10.90
CA PRO A 151 -12.11 -5.87 9.69
C PRO A 151 -11.03 -4.78 9.71
N THR A 152 -9.85 -5.12 10.22
CA THR A 152 -8.66 -4.28 10.24
C THR A 152 -7.53 -4.96 9.50
N MET A 153 -6.80 -4.19 8.69
CA MET A 153 -5.59 -4.68 8.02
C MET A 153 -4.36 -4.64 8.93
N ARG A 154 -4.46 -4.09 10.15
CA ARG A 154 -3.35 -3.96 11.12
C ARG A 154 -2.14 -3.17 10.60
N TRP A 155 -2.36 -2.30 9.61
CA TRP A 155 -1.36 -1.38 9.07
C TRP A 155 -1.23 -0.07 9.86
N ALA A 156 -2.13 0.17 10.81
CA ALA A 156 -2.04 1.24 11.79
C ALA A 156 -1.33 0.73 13.05
N ALA A 157 -0.32 1.45 13.53
CA ALA A 157 0.46 1.06 14.71
C ALA A 157 -0.40 1.04 15.98
N GLU A 158 -1.45 1.86 16.03
CA GLU A 158 -2.43 1.94 17.11
C GLU A 158 -3.26 0.66 17.26
N VAL A 159 -3.25 -0.22 16.25
CA VAL A 159 -3.90 -1.53 16.28
C VAL A 159 -3.03 -2.58 17.01
N ASP A 160 -1.76 -2.29 17.28
CA ASP A 160 -0.87 -3.14 18.07
C ASP A 160 -1.19 -3.05 19.57
N ARG A 161 -1.65 -4.17 20.15
CA ARG A 161 -2.12 -4.26 21.55
C ARG A 161 -1.19 -5.13 22.37
N ARG A 162 -0.01 -4.62 22.73
CA ARG A 162 0.91 -5.33 23.62
C ARG A 162 0.47 -5.18 25.09
N TYR A 163 0.48 -6.29 25.83
CA TYR A 163 0.27 -6.32 27.29
C TYR A 163 1.23 -5.38 28.03
N ALA A 164 2.46 -5.23 27.54
CA ALA A 164 3.52 -4.45 28.20
C ALA A 164 3.27 -2.94 28.29
N LEU A 165 2.22 -2.40 27.65
CA LEU A 165 1.90 -0.96 27.67
C LEU A 165 0.49 -0.66 28.23
N ARG A 166 -0.22 -1.65 28.81
CA ARG A 166 -1.58 -1.47 29.32
C ARG A 166 -1.77 -2.11 30.70
N TRP A 167 -2.54 -1.43 31.54
CA TRP A 167 -2.92 -1.86 32.90
C TRP A 167 -3.89 -3.05 32.91
N ASP A 168 -4.66 -3.25 31.83
CA ASP A 168 -5.73 -4.25 31.75
C ASP A 168 -5.67 -5.08 30.45
N GLU A 169 -6.32 -6.25 30.44
CA GLU A 169 -6.30 -7.21 29.34
C GLU A 169 -7.03 -6.67 28.08
N PRO A 170 -6.32 -6.33 26.98
CA PRO A 170 -6.91 -5.63 25.85
C PRO A 170 -7.58 -6.56 24.83
N SER A 171 -7.73 -7.86 25.15
CA SER A 171 -8.31 -8.87 24.25
C SER A 171 -9.80 -8.61 23.97
N LYS A 172 -10.51 -7.95 24.90
CA LYS A 172 -11.95 -7.65 24.83
C LYS A 172 -12.30 -6.25 24.28
N ASP A 173 -11.32 -5.38 24.06
CA ASP A 173 -11.57 -4.02 23.55
C ASP A 173 -12.00 -4.03 22.07
N PRO A 174 -12.97 -3.21 21.64
CA PRO A 174 -13.33 -3.10 20.22
C PRO A 174 -12.18 -2.50 19.40
N VAL A 175 -11.88 -3.10 18.24
CA VAL A 175 -10.87 -2.58 17.31
C VAL A 175 -11.44 -1.34 16.63
N ARG A 176 -10.95 -0.16 17.01
CA ARG A 176 -11.26 1.09 16.32
C ARG A 176 -10.38 1.17 15.07
N THR A 177 -11.01 1.09 13.89
CA THR A 177 -10.32 1.23 12.60
C THR A 177 -11.19 2.02 11.64
N VAL A 178 -10.57 2.85 10.81
CA VAL A 178 -11.27 3.63 9.78
C VAL A 178 -11.37 2.75 8.53
N ARG A 179 -12.54 2.15 8.30
CA ARG A 179 -12.76 1.20 7.19
C ARG A 179 -12.42 1.80 5.82
N GLY A 180 -12.77 3.07 5.59
CA GLY A 180 -12.43 3.78 4.36
C GLY A 180 -10.92 3.89 4.13
N ALA A 181 -10.14 4.17 5.18
CA ALA A 181 -8.69 4.22 5.08
C ALA A 181 -8.08 2.85 4.76
N ASN A 182 -8.61 1.75 5.35
CA ASN A 182 -8.17 0.40 4.99
C ASN A 182 -8.47 0.06 3.53
N LEU A 183 -9.67 0.39 3.03
CA LEU A 183 -10.03 0.15 1.63
C LEU A 183 -9.14 0.93 0.67
N LEU A 184 -8.86 2.21 0.97
CA LEU A 184 -7.90 3.00 0.21
C LEU A 184 -6.50 2.38 0.28
N ALA A 185 -6.05 1.96 1.46
CA ALA A 185 -4.74 1.33 1.60
C ALA A 185 -4.64 0.00 0.81
N ILE A 186 -5.72 -0.78 0.70
CA ILE A 186 -5.78 -1.95 -0.19
C ILE A 186 -5.61 -1.52 -1.66
N ALA A 187 -6.28 -0.44 -2.07
CA ALA A 187 -6.13 0.10 -3.42
C ALA A 187 -4.70 0.59 -3.74
N ALA A 188 -3.85 0.82 -2.71
CA ALA A 188 -2.44 1.19 -2.85
C ALA A 188 -1.48 0.00 -2.98
N LEU A 189 -1.91 -1.24 -2.69
CA LEU A 189 -1.03 -2.41 -2.78
C LEU A 189 -0.29 -2.55 -4.13
N PRO A 190 -0.85 -2.16 -5.29
CA PRO A 190 -0.14 -2.18 -6.58
C PRO A 190 1.13 -1.32 -6.67
N PHE A 191 1.43 -0.46 -5.69
CA PHE A 191 2.75 0.19 -5.59
C PHE A 191 3.84 -0.76 -5.07
N TYR A 192 3.46 -1.91 -4.53
CA TYR A 192 4.32 -2.84 -3.81
C TYR A 192 4.23 -4.26 -4.39
N PRO A 193 4.58 -4.46 -5.67
CA PRO A 193 4.58 -5.78 -6.26
C PRO A 193 5.57 -6.73 -5.55
N VAL A 194 5.25 -8.01 -5.57
CA VAL A 194 6.10 -9.11 -5.10
C VAL A 194 6.82 -9.67 -6.32
N VAL A 195 8.14 -9.49 -6.35
CA VAL A 195 8.98 -9.87 -7.50
C VAL A 195 10.01 -10.92 -7.08
N PRO A 196 10.31 -11.90 -7.95
CA PRO A 196 11.40 -12.84 -7.69
C PRO A 196 12.74 -12.11 -7.77
N THR A 197 13.57 -12.26 -6.74
CA THR A 197 14.93 -11.70 -6.67
C THR A 197 16.00 -12.74 -6.97
N SER A 198 15.67 -14.02 -6.81
CA SER A 198 16.48 -15.15 -7.23
C SER A 198 15.59 -16.34 -7.57
N SER A 199 16.19 -17.49 -7.93
CA SER A 199 15.47 -18.76 -8.12
C SER A 199 14.76 -19.27 -6.86
N THR A 200 15.09 -18.74 -5.68
CA THR A 200 14.61 -19.22 -4.37
C THR A 200 14.07 -18.12 -3.47
N THR A 201 14.07 -16.87 -3.92
CA THR A 201 13.65 -15.73 -3.09
C THR A 201 12.79 -14.74 -3.86
N VAL A 202 11.85 -14.14 -3.14
CA VAL A 202 11.05 -13.01 -3.59
C VAL A 202 11.24 -11.84 -2.66
N ALA A 203 10.98 -10.64 -3.15
CA ALA A 203 10.91 -9.42 -2.36
C ALA A 203 9.62 -8.67 -2.70
N THR A 204 8.99 -8.10 -1.68
CA THR A 204 7.97 -7.07 -1.86
C THR A 204 8.68 -5.73 -2.03
N THR A 205 8.42 -5.00 -3.11
CA THR A 205 8.95 -3.65 -3.32
C THR A 205 8.68 -2.77 -2.09
N GLY A 206 9.57 -1.84 -1.75
CA GLY A 206 9.45 -1.01 -0.55
C GLY A 206 9.76 -1.71 0.78
N PHE A 207 10.01 -3.02 0.78
CA PHE A 207 10.48 -3.75 1.96
C PHE A 207 11.97 -4.10 1.90
N ALA A 208 12.56 -4.25 3.09
CA ALA A 208 13.90 -4.77 3.28
C ALA A 208 13.96 -5.80 4.43
N GLY A 209 14.95 -6.68 4.34
CA GLY A 209 15.21 -7.77 5.29
C GLY A 209 14.31 -8.99 5.09
N ARG A 210 14.50 -10.04 5.90
CA ARG A 210 13.69 -11.27 5.86
C ARG A 210 13.30 -11.76 7.26
N GLY A 211 12.13 -12.41 7.34
CA GLY A 211 11.66 -13.11 8.54
C GLY A 211 10.75 -12.29 9.45
N SER A 212 10.66 -12.68 10.71
CA SER A 212 9.74 -12.06 11.68
C SER A 212 10.36 -10.91 12.49
N ARG A 213 11.70 -10.83 12.52
CA ARG A 213 12.46 -9.84 13.30
C ARG A 213 13.24 -8.84 12.46
N ASP A 214 13.44 -9.13 11.18
CA ASP A 214 14.21 -8.29 10.26
C ASP A 214 13.38 -8.01 9.02
N THR A 215 12.17 -7.47 9.16
CA THR A 215 11.38 -7.05 8.00
C THR A 215 10.86 -5.65 8.24
N PHE A 216 11.19 -4.75 7.32
CA PHE A 216 10.85 -3.34 7.42
C PHE A 216 10.21 -2.87 6.14
N VAL A 217 9.22 -1.99 6.27
CA VAL A 217 8.68 -1.20 5.16
C VAL A 217 9.20 0.22 5.31
N THR A 218 9.72 0.78 4.22
CA THR A 218 10.21 2.16 4.17
C THR A 218 9.47 2.90 3.06
N TRP A 219 9.04 4.13 3.33
CA TRP A 219 8.32 4.93 2.35
C TRP A 219 8.82 6.39 2.30
N PRO A 220 8.84 6.98 1.10
CA PRO A 220 9.31 8.35 0.89
C PRO A 220 8.17 9.37 0.98
N ILE A 221 8.51 10.58 1.41
CA ILE A 221 7.67 11.77 1.35
C ILE A 221 8.31 12.74 0.37
N TRP A 222 7.71 12.89 -0.80
CA TRP A 222 8.22 13.75 -1.88
C TRP A 222 7.46 15.08 -1.96
N THR A 223 8.11 16.15 -2.40
CA THR A 223 7.51 17.50 -2.45
C THR A 223 7.12 17.95 -3.86
N GLY A 224 7.71 17.34 -4.89
CA GLY A 224 7.38 17.58 -6.29
C GLY A 224 6.06 16.95 -6.73
N TRP A 225 5.49 17.41 -7.86
CA TRP A 225 4.29 16.80 -8.44
C TRP A 225 4.64 15.55 -9.23
N LEU A 226 4.44 14.38 -8.62
CA LEU A 226 4.68 13.10 -9.27
C LEU A 226 3.39 12.53 -9.88
N ALA A 227 3.51 12.04 -11.12
CA ALA A 227 2.53 11.16 -11.72
C ALA A 227 2.64 9.74 -11.13
N LEU A 228 1.63 8.91 -11.38
CA LEU A 228 1.50 7.59 -10.77
C LEU A 228 2.75 6.71 -10.97
N ASP A 229 3.28 6.65 -12.18
CA ASP A 229 4.43 5.80 -12.52
C ASP A 229 5.77 6.34 -12.00
N ALA A 230 5.90 7.67 -11.90
CA ALA A 230 7.04 8.30 -11.25
C ALA A 230 7.05 7.99 -9.74
N ALA A 231 5.88 8.06 -9.09
CA ALA A 231 5.75 7.66 -7.70
C ALA A 231 6.09 6.17 -7.52
N ARG A 232 5.58 5.26 -8.38
CA ARG A 232 5.91 3.82 -8.34
C ARG A 232 7.41 3.57 -8.45
N SER A 233 8.09 4.24 -9.37
CA SER A 233 9.54 4.10 -9.56
C SER A 233 10.34 4.45 -8.30
N LEU A 234 9.88 5.44 -7.53
CA LEU A 234 10.52 5.86 -6.28
C LEU A 234 10.56 4.75 -5.22
N PHE A 235 9.54 3.88 -5.16
CA PHE A 235 9.50 2.75 -4.21
C PHE A 235 10.46 1.61 -4.58
N GLY A 236 10.87 1.53 -5.85
CA GLY A 236 11.80 0.54 -6.35
C GLY A 236 13.28 0.87 -6.08
N LEU A 237 13.58 2.07 -5.59
CA LEU A 237 14.95 2.51 -5.33
C LEU A 237 15.55 1.77 -4.13
N LYS A 238 16.73 1.19 -4.31
CA LYS A 238 17.48 0.55 -3.20
C LYS A 238 17.89 1.59 -2.15
N GLU A 239 18.11 2.83 -2.56
CA GLU A 239 18.49 3.95 -1.70
C GLU A 239 17.42 4.25 -0.65
N LEU A 240 16.14 3.95 -0.96
CA LEU A 240 15.05 4.08 0.01
C LEU A 240 15.25 3.18 1.24
N GLN A 241 15.93 2.04 1.07
CA GLN A 241 16.23 1.12 2.18
C GLN A 241 17.58 1.43 2.85
N GLY A 242 18.42 2.22 2.18
CA GLY A 242 19.75 2.61 2.63
C GLY A 242 19.71 3.60 3.80
N ARG A 243 20.74 3.55 4.65
CA ARG A 243 20.97 4.50 5.76
C ARG A 243 22.25 5.30 5.60
N SER A 244 22.93 5.15 4.47
CA SER A 244 24.16 5.89 4.22
C SER A 244 23.84 7.33 3.86
N GLU A 245 24.77 8.25 4.18
CA GLU A 245 24.67 9.66 3.79
C GLU A 245 24.50 9.81 2.27
N THR A 246 25.14 8.95 1.48
CA THR A 246 25.00 8.92 0.02
C THR A 246 23.57 8.61 -0.42
N SER A 247 22.90 7.63 0.22
CA SER A 247 21.51 7.30 -0.07
C SER A 247 20.57 8.45 0.29
N ILE A 248 20.80 9.10 1.44
CA ILE A 248 20.00 10.26 1.88
C ILE A 248 20.12 11.40 0.87
N LYS A 249 21.35 11.81 0.52
CA LYS A 249 21.59 12.88 -0.46
C LYS A 249 20.98 12.57 -1.83
N PHE A 250 21.06 11.31 -2.27
CA PHE A 250 20.44 10.90 -3.52
C PHE A 250 18.92 11.07 -3.51
N LEU A 251 18.25 10.69 -2.41
CA LEU A 251 16.80 10.86 -2.26
C LEU A 251 16.40 12.34 -2.17
N GLU A 252 17.19 13.16 -1.47
CA GLU A 252 17.00 14.62 -1.41
C GLU A 252 17.06 15.26 -2.81
N MET A 253 18.01 14.83 -3.65
CA MET A 253 18.12 15.28 -5.04
C MET A 253 16.89 14.92 -5.89
N LEU A 254 16.18 13.83 -5.55
CA LEU A 254 14.92 13.44 -6.18
C LEU A 254 13.70 14.18 -5.60
N GLY A 255 13.90 15.10 -4.66
CA GLY A 255 12.85 15.87 -4.01
C GLY A 255 12.13 15.09 -2.89
N VAL A 256 12.75 14.05 -2.34
CA VAL A 256 12.27 13.37 -1.13
C VAL A 256 12.69 14.19 0.08
N ALA A 257 11.72 14.76 0.79
CA ALA A 257 11.94 15.59 1.97
C ALA A 257 12.02 14.79 3.28
N ALA A 258 11.46 13.59 3.32
CA ALA A 258 11.57 12.70 4.47
C ALA A 258 11.39 11.24 4.05
N THR A 259 11.94 10.33 4.84
CA THR A 259 11.69 8.90 4.74
C THR A 259 11.22 8.38 6.09
N TYR A 260 10.19 7.53 6.07
CA TYR A 260 9.65 6.90 7.26
C TYR A 260 9.78 5.39 7.14
N ARG A 261 10.04 4.74 8.26
CA ARG A 261 10.19 3.28 8.32
C ARG A 261 9.44 2.69 9.47
N SER A 262 8.81 1.54 9.21
CA SER A 262 8.16 0.72 10.22
C SER A 262 8.66 -0.71 10.14
N GLN A 263 8.80 -1.36 11.30
CA GLN A 263 9.16 -2.77 11.40
C GLN A 263 7.89 -3.61 11.41
N ARG A 264 7.86 -4.67 10.60
CA ARG A 264 6.87 -5.73 10.71
C ARG A 264 7.27 -6.67 11.84
N ILE A 265 6.38 -6.82 12.81
CA ILE A 265 6.57 -7.67 13.98
C ILE A 265 5.53 -8.79 14.00
N THR A 266 5.90 -9.98 14.49
CA THR A 266 4.98 -11.10 14.67
C THR A 266 4.67 -11.28 16.16
N LEU A 267 3.39 -11.27 16.52
CA LEU A 267 2.86 -11.50 17.85
C LEU A 267 1.82 -12.63 17.80
N GLY A 268 2.23 -13.83 18.18
CA GLY A 268 1.40 -15.03 18.03
C GLY A 268 1.03 -15.27 16.56
N LYS A 269 -0.28 -15.35 16.26
CA LYS A 269 -0.81 -15.52 14.90
C LYS A 269 -0.97 -14.23 14.09
N TYR A 270 -0.69 -13.08 14.70
CA TYR A 270 -0.84 -11.77 14.07
C TYR A 270 0.51 -11.17 13.73
N ARG A 271 0.55 -10.42 12.64
CA ARG A 271 1.67 -9.55 12.31
C ARG A 271 1.17 -8.10 12.33
N ASN A 272 1.92 -7.20 12.94
CA ASN A 272 1.61 -5.76 13.01
C ASN A 272 2.82 -4.96 12.54
N PHE A 273 2.63 -3.66 12.38
CA PHE A 273 3.68 -2.69 12.09
C PHE A 273 3.92 -1.80 13.30
N THR A 274 5.19 -1.53 13.63
CA THR A 274 5.54 -0.58 14.70
C THR A 274 5.17 0.85 14.31
N PRO A 275 5.08 1.79 15.27
CA PRO A 275 5.08 3.21 14.93
C PRO A 275 6.23 3.54 13.98
N ALA A 276 5.97 4.44 13.04
CA ALA A 276 6.98 4.85 12.07
C ALA A 276 8.06 5.68 12.76
N ALA A 277 9.31 5.43 12.41
CA ALA A 277 10.43 6.30 12.75
C ALA A 277 10.87 7.04 11.49
N ALA A 278 11.21 8.33 11.65
CA ALA A 278 11.95 9.05 10.63
C ALA A 278 13.34 8.42 10.49
N MET A 279 13.82 8.31 9.25
CA MET A 279 15.12 7.74 8.91
C MET A 279 16.17 8.82 8.64
#